data_AF-A0A7S0ETJ6-F1
#
_entry.id   AF-A0A7S0ETJ6-F1
#
_cell.length_a   1.000
_cell.length_b   1.000
_cell.length_c   1.000
_cell.angle_alpha   90.00
_cell.angle_beta   90.00
_cell.angle_gamma   90.00
#
_symmetry.space_group_name_H-M   'P 1'
#
loop_
_entity.id
_entity.type
_entity.pdbx_description
1 polymer ?
#
loop_
_entity_poly.entity_id
_entity_poly.type
_entity_poly.pdbx_seq_one_letter_code
_entity_poly.pdbx_strand_id
1 'polypeptide(L)'
;MAASPDPLMLASLPKVTETELRGLQRECIRLMRLEDDKFPGSQPVSFERRHLTPEDEEATRRGVSLLKQEFYAAEKTDGVRYMLLIMGERGAFMVDRNFEMKRLPPTMRFPGRKAGAPPVDNTLLDGELVEDADPDGKSSQRMRYLAYDACCVCGACCTAQPLTHR
;
A
#
# COMPACT_ATOMS: atom_id res chain seq x y z
N MET A 1 -1.55 -7.74 -33.17
CA MET A 1 -2.02 -6.75 -32.18
C MET A 1 -0.85 -6.48 -31.25
N ALA A 2 -0.38 -5.24 -31.15
CA ALA A 2 0.69 -4.91 -30.19
C ALA A 2 0.15 -5.14 -28.77
N ALA A 3 0.92 -5.79 -27.91
CA ALA A 3 0.55 -5.94 -26.51
C ALA A 3 0.37 -4.53 -25.90
N SER A 4 -0.77 -4.29 -25.26
CA SER A 4 -0.98 -3.06 -24.51
C SER A 4 0.10 -2.98 -23.42
N PRO A 5 0.77 -1.82 -23.23
CA PRO A 5 1.76 -1.67 -22.18
C PRO A 5 1.12 -1.95 -20.82
N ASP A 6 1.90 -2.55 -19.92
CA ASP A 6 1.40 -2.93 -18.60
C ASP A 6 0.86 -1.69 -17.84
N PRO A 7 -0.36 -1.75 -17.29
CA PRO A 7 -1.04 -0.61 -16.68
C PRO A 7 -0.37 -0.09 -15.39
N LEU A 8 0.55 -0.86 -14.81
CA LEU A 8 1.31 -0.50 -13.61
C LEU A 8 2.74 -0.03 -13.92
N MET A 9 3.09 0.18 -15.20
CA MET A 9 4.36 0.78 -15.60
C MET A 9 4.43 2.25 -15.16
N LEU A 10 4.79 2.50 -13.90
CA LEU A 10 4.69 3.83 -13.28
C LEU A 10 5.45 4.93 -14.02
N ALA A 11 6.52 4.60 -14.75
CA ALA A 11 7.28 5.57 -15.53
C ALA A 11 6.43 6.25 -16.62
N SER A 12 5.43 5.57 -17.17
CA SER A 12 4.56 6.10 -18.22
C SER A 12 3.27 6.72 -17.68
N LEU A 13 2.98 6.55 -16.38
CA LEU A 13 1.75 7.05 -15.78
C LEU A 13 1.82 8.55 -15.48
N PRO A 14 0.70 9.28 -15.69
CA PRO A 14 0.66 10.71 -15.42
C PRO A 14 0.78 10.99 -13.91
N LYS A 15 1.63 11.97 -13.58
CA LYS A 15 1.63 12.58 -12.25
C LYS A 15 0.34 13.34 -12.03
N VAL A 16 -0.11 13.35 -10.79
CA VAL A 16 -1.25 14.18 -10.38
C VAL A 16 -0.85 15.66 -10.37
N THR A 17 -1.79 16.56 -10.68
CA THR A 17 -1.55 18.01 -10.62
C THR A 17 -1.37 18.48 -9.18
N GLU A 18 -0.59 19.53 -8.93
CA GLU A 18 -0.34 20.06 -7.58
C GLU A 18 -1.62 20.34 -6.77
N THR A 19 -2.64 20.93 -7.41
CA THR A 19 -3.93 21.22 -6.76
C THR A 19 -4.67 19.96 -6.35
N GLU A 20 -4.68 18.93 -7.21
CA GLU A 20 -5.31 17.66 -6.90
C GLU A 20 -4.50 16.86 -5.85
N LEU A 21 -3.17 16.92 -5.93
CA LEU A 21 -2.25 16.23 -5.03
C LEU A 21 -2.53 16.61 -3.57
N ARG A 22 -2.62 17.91 -3.27
CA ARG A 22 -2.95 18.40 -1.91
C ARG A 22 -4.29 17.88 -1.41
N GLY A 23 -5.28 17.78 -2.29
CA GLY A 23 -6.59 17.21 -1.97
C GLY A 23 -6.48 15.72 -1.61
N LEU A 24 -5.77 14.94 -2.42
CA LEU A 24 -5.56 13.51 -2.17
C LEU A 24 -4.72 13.24 -0.92
N GLN A 25 -3.69 14.03 -0.66
CA GLN A 25 -2.88 13.93 0.56
C GLN A 25 -3.76 14.10 1.81
N ARG A 26 -4.63 15.11 1.82
CA ARG A 26 -5.60 15.31 2.90
C ARG A 26 -6.56 14.13 3.06
N GLU A 27 -6.98 13.51 1.96
CA GLU A 27 -7.81 12.29 2.04
C GLU A 27 -7.05 11.14 2.72
N CYS A 28 -5.79 10.89 2.36
CA CYS A 28 -4.98 9.86 3.03
C CYS A 28 -4.90 10.11 4.55
N ILE A 29 -4.53 11.33 4.95
CA ILE A 29 -4.45 11.74 6.37
C ILE A 29 -5.79 11.54 7.08
N ARG A 30 -6.89 11.98 6.46
CA ARG A 30 -8.25 11.83 7.00
C ARG A 30 -8.63 10.35 7.16
N LEU A 31 -8.35 9.51 6.16
CA LEU A 31 -8.69 8.09 6.17
C LEU A 31 -7.96 7.33 7.28
N MET A 32 -6.72 7.73 7.60
CA MET A 32 -5.96 7.15 8.71
C MET A 32 -6.15 7.85 10.05
N ARG A 33 -6.94 8.94 10.10
CA ARG A 33 -7.21 9.75 11.30
C ARG A 33 -5.94 10.32 11.92
N LEU A 34 -5.03 10.79 11.06
CA LEU A 34 -3.81 11.47 11.47
C LEU A 34 -4.02 12.99 11.53
N GLU A 35 -3.19 13.66 12.32
CA GLU A 35 -3.22 15.13 12.46
C GLU A 35 -2.10 15.81 11.68
N ASP A 36 -1.00 15.10 11.43
CA ASP A 36 0.11 15.61 10.62
C ASP A 36 -0.13 15.43 9.12
N ASP A 37 0.57 16.24 8.32
CA ASP A 37 0.50 16.26 6.86
C ASP A 37 1.57 15.40 6.20
N LYS A 38 2.17 14.44 6.94
CA LYS A 38 3.30 13.66 6.46
C LYS A 38 2.87 12.36 5.78
N PHE A 39 3.81 11.75 5.05
CA PHE A 39 3.57 10.44 4.47
C PHE A 39 3.23 9.43 5.59
N PRO A 40 2.07 8.76 5.50
CA PRO A 40 1.50 8.07 6.64
C PRO A 40 1.86 6.58 6.73
N GLY A 41 2.53 6.04 5.71
CA GLY A 41 2.94 4.63 5.69
C GLY A 41 4.05 4.35 6.72
N SER A 42 3.88 3.29 7.51
CA SER A 42 4.85 2.84 8.52
C SER A 42 6.22 2.53 7.91
N GLN A 43 7.32 3.00 8.50
CA GLN A 43 8.66 2.66 8.01
C GLN A 43 9.23 1.46 8.78
N PRO A 44 9.72 0.42 8.09
CA PRO A 44 10.33 -0.72 8.78
C PRO A 44 11.66 -0.31 9.44
N VAL A 45 12.02 -1.01 10.51
CA VAL A 45 13.31 -0.87 11.19
C VAL A 45 14.20 -2.07 10.91
N SER A 46 15.52 -1.87 10.96
CA SER A 46 16.50 -2.94 10.78
C SER A 46 16.31 -4.05 11.82
N PHE A 47 16.31 -5.29 11.37
CA PHE A 47 16.22 -6.43 12.27
C PHE A 47 17.57 -6.67 12.98
N GLU A 48 17.56 -6.69 14.32
CA GLU A 48 18.75 -6.77 15.16
C GLU A 48 18.63 -7.89 16.21
N ARG A 49 19.77 -8.34 16.75
CA ARG A 49 19.83 -9.42 17.76
C ARG A 49 18.94 -9.13 18.98
N ARG A 50 18.82 -7.87 19.41
CA ARG A 50 17.98 -7.45 20.54
C ARG A 50 16.50 -7.82 20.37
N HIS A 51 15.99 -7.91 19.14
CA HIS A 51 14.60 -8.29 18.88
C HIS A 51 14.35 -9.78 19.17
N LEU A 52 15.41 -10.59 19.30
CA LEU A 52 15.36 -12.02 19.66
C LEU A 52 15.80 -12.29 21.10
N THR A 53 16.09 -11.27 21.92
CA THR A 53 16.57 -11.47 23.28
C THR A 53 15.39 -11.37 24.28
N PRO A 54 15.06 -12.42 25.04
CA PRO A 54 13.96 -12.39 26.02
C PRO A 54 14.22 -11.49 27.24
N GLU A 55 15.50 -11.28 27.55
CA GLU A 55 16.02 -10.65 28.77
C GLU A 55 16.21 -9.14 28.63
N ASP A 56 16.03 -8.61 27.42
CA ASP A 56 16.06 -7.16 27.21
C ASP A 56 14.74 -6.58 27.74
N GLU A 57 14.77 -6.13 28.99
CA GLU A 57 13.64 -5.47 29.65
C GLU A 57 13.19 -4.23 28.89
N GLU A 58 14.09 -3.53 28.20
CA GLU A 58 13.76 -2.34 27.43
C GLU A 58 13.06 -2.71 26.11
N ALA A 59 13.54 -3.73 25.40
CA ALA A 59 12.85 -4.27 24.22
C ALA A 59 11.50 -4.91 24.58
N THR A 60 11.39 -5.54 25.76
CA THR A 60 10.12 -6.07 26.28
C THR A 60 9.16 -4.94 26.65
N ARG A 61 9.63 -3.89 27.34
CA ARG A 61 8.82 -2.74 27.77
C ARG A 61 8.36 -1.87 26.59
N ARG A 62 9.10 -1.89 25.47
CA ARG A 62 8.73 -1.24 24.20
C ARG A 62 7.91 -2.14 23.25
N GLY A 63 7.68 -3.41 23.60
CA GLY A 63 6.91 -4.35 22.76
C GLY A 63 7.58 -4.70 21.43
N VAL A 64 8.90 -4.92 21.44
CA VAL A 64 9.72 -5.19 20.24
C VAL A 64 10.36 -6.59 20.28
N SER A 65 10.21 -7.34 21.37
CA SER A 65 10.73 -8.70 21.46
C SER A 65 9.84 -9.66 20.65
N LEU A 66 10.34 -10.15 19.51
CA LEU A 66 9.60 -11.05 18.64
C LEU A 66 9.25 -12.39 19.32
N LEU A 67 10.01 -12.78 20.36
CA LEU A 67 9.77 -14.04 21.07
C LEU A 67 8.57 -14.01 22.01
N LYS A 68 8.02 -12.82 22.32
CA LYS A 68 6.91 -12.66 23.27
C LYS A 68 5.62 -12.17 22.62
N GLN A 69 5.59 -12.00 21.30
CA GLN A 69 4.45 -11.48 20.56
C GLN A 69 4.21 -12.32 19.30
N GLU A 70 2.97 -12.35 18.82
CA GLU A 70 2.65 -12.97 17.54
C GLU A 70 3.17 -12.09 16.39
N PHE A 71 3.95 -12.69 15.49
CA PHE A 71 4.52 -12.02 14.34
C PHE A 71 4.30 -12.82 13.07
N TYR A 72 4.11 -12.09 11.97
CA TYR A 72 4.05 -12.64 10.62
C TYR A 72 5.38 -12.39 9.91
N ALA A 73 5.81 -13.35 9.12
CA ALA A 73 6.98 -13.22 8.26
C ALA A 73 6.57 -13.50 6.82
N ALA A 74 7.06 -12.65 5.92
CA ALA A 74 6.91 -12.80 4.49
C ALA A 74 8.27 -12.57 3.83
N GLU A 75 8.39 -12.98 2.57
CA GLU A 75 9.52 -12.62 1.74
C GLU A 75 9.65 -11.10 1.65
N LYS A 76 10.88 -10.59 1.76
CA LYS A 76 11.17 -9.20 1.41
C LYS A 76 11.47 -9.16 -0.08
N THR A 77 10.54 -8.65 -0.88
CA THR A 77 10.78 -8.43 -2.30
C THR A 77 11.77 -7.29 -2.54
N ASP A 78 12.34 -7.25 -3.75
CA ASP A 78 13.19 -6.14 -4.23
C ASP A 78 12.37 -5.12 -5.03
N GLY A 79 11.08 -5.03 -4.74
CA GLY A 79 10.17 -4.08 -5.36
C GLY A 79 10.23 -2.71 -4.73
N VAL A 80 9.35 -1.84 -5.20
CA VAL A 80 9.22 -0.47 -4.71
C VAL A 80 7.92 -0.35 -3.93
N ARG A 81 8.02 0.07 -2.68
CA ARG A 81 6.85 0.30 -1.82
C ARG A 81 5.97 1.43 -2.38
N TYR A 82 4.67 1.15 -2.47
CA TYR A 82 3.63 2.14 -2.76
C TYR A 82 2.39 1.85 -1.91
N MET A 83 1.72 2.89 -1.45
CA MET A 83 0.33 2.73 -1.01
C MET A 83 -0.60 2.87 -2.22
N LEU A 84 -1.74 2.17 -2.18
CA LEU A 84 -2.78 2.27 -3.19
C LEU A 84 -4.00 2.96 -2.60
N LEU A 85 -4.27 4.19 -3.06
CA LEU A 85 -5.46 4.96 -2.71
C LEU A 85 -6.53 4.76 -3.77
N ILE A 86 -7.73 4.34 -3.37
CA ILE A 86 -8.88 4.12 -4.25
C ILE A 86 -9.99 5.09 -3.85
N MET A 87 -10.41 5.95 -4.79
CA MET A 87 -11.39 7.03 -4.57
C MET A 87 -12.63 6.88 -5.47
N GLY A 88 -13.15 5.66 -5.60
CA GLY A 88 -14.36 5.38 -6.38
C GLY A 88 -14.24 5.82 -7.83
N GLU A 89 -15.19 6.63 -8.29
CA GLU A 89 -15.23 7.17 -9.66
C GLU A 89 -14.06 8.11 -9.97
N ARG A 90 -13.42 8.71 -8.96
CA ARG A 90 -12.20 9.52 -9.16
C ARG A 90 -11.01 8.66 -9.57
N GLY A 91 -11.09 7.33 -9.47
CA GLY A 91 -10.04 6.40 -9.84
C GLY A 91 -9.10 6.03 -8.69
N ALA A 92 -7.96 5.45 -9.04
CA ALA A 92 -6.97 4.96 -8.10
C ALA A 92 -5.60 5.60 -8.33
N PHE A 93 -4.81 5.65 -7.26
CA PHE A 93 -3.56 6.39 -7.20
C PHE A 93 -2.49 5.58 -6.48
N MET A 94 -1.31 5.54 -7.06
CA MET A 94 -0.11 5.00 -6.42
C MET A 94 0.55 6.13 -5.65
N VAL A 95 0.73 5.94 -4.35
CA VAL A 95 1.32 6.92 -3.42
C VAL A 95 2.71 6.46 -3.04
N ASP A 96 3.73 7.27 -3.35
CA ASP A 96 5.12 6.95 -3.01
C ASP A 96 5.51 7.48 -1.63
N ARG A 97 6.75 7.19 -1.22
CA ARG A 97 7.30 7.59 0.09
C ARG A 97 7.50 9.11 0.25
N ASN A 98 7.55 9.86 -0.86
CA ASN A 98 7.63 11.32 -0.84
C ASN A 98 6.22 11.95 -0.79
N PHE A 99 5.18 11.12 -0.63
CA PHE A 99 3.77 11.51 -0.68
C PHE A 99 3.35 12.09 -2.03
N GLU A 100 4.08 11.75 -3.08
CA GLU A 100 3.74 12.05 -4.47
C GLU A 100 2.81 10.97 -5.01
N MET A 101 1.98 11.35 -5.98
CA MET A 101 0.96 10.46 -6.50
C MET A 101 0.98 10.37 -8.02
N LYS A 102 0.83 9.14 -8.51
CA LYS A 102 0.56 8.85 -9.92
C LYS A 102 -0.82 8.24 -10.07
N ARG A 103 -1.55 8.72 -11.05
CA ARG A 103 -2.89 8.21 -11.35
C ARG A 103 -2.78 6.90 -12.14
N LEU A 104 -3.47 5.87 -11.67
CA LEU A 104 -3.58 4.62 -12.39
C LEU A 104 -4.53 4.76 -13.59
N PRO A 105 -4.35 3.94 -14.66
CA PRO A 105 -5.19 4.03 -15.85
C PRO A 105 -6.68 3.88 -15.51
N PRO A 106 -7.59 4.59 -16.20
CA PRO A 106 -9.03 4.44 -16.00
C PRO A 106 -9.53 3.01 -16.22
N THR A 107 -8.82 2.18 -16.98
CA THR A 107 -9.16 0.77 -17.17
C THR A 107 -8.97 -0.07 -15.90
N MET A 108 -8.20 0.41 -14.93
CA MET A 108 -8.04 -0.24 -13.62
C MET A 108 -9.22 0.13 -12.71
N ARG A 109 -10.19 -0.78 -12.66
CA ARG A 109 -11.44 -0.63 -11.90
C ARG A 109 -11.42 -1.49 -10.65
N PHE A 110 -12.00 -0.97 -9.56
CA PHE A 110 -12.17 -1.67 -8.30
C PHE A 110 -13.67 -1.85 -8.02
N PRO A 111 -14.28 -2.95 -8.49
CA PRO A 111 -15.72 -3.14 -8.42
C PRO A 111 -16.18 -3.33 -6.97
N GLY A 112 -17.40 -2.87 -6.67
CA GLY A 112 -18.05 -3.16 -5.40
C GLY A 112 -18.33 -4.65 -5.21
N ARG A 113 -18.50 -5.05 -3.94
CA ARG A 113 -18.65 -6.47 -3.55
C ARG A 113 -19.84 -7.19 -4.21
N LYS A 114 -20.91 -6.46 -4.56
CA LYS A 114 -22.12 -7.01 -5.18
C LYS A 114 -22.31 -6.42 -6.57
N ALA A 115 -22.91 -7.19 -7.47
CA ALA A 115 -23.31 -6.68 -8.78
C ALA A 115 -24.20 -5.43 -8.61
N GLY A 116 -23.87 -4.35 -9.32
CA GLY A 116 -24.58 -3.07 -9.25
C GLY A 116 -24.26 -2.22 -8.01
N ALA A 117 -23.39 -2.68 -7.09
CA ALA A 117 -22.91 -1.83 -6.01
C ALA A 117 -21.96 -0.74 -6.55
N PRO A 118 -21.89 0.42 -5.88
CA PRO A 118 -20.88 1.43 -6.20
C PRO A 118 -19.46 0.84 -6.18
N PRO A 119 -18.52 1.38 -6.97
CA PRO A 119 -17.11 1.01 -6.88
C PRO A 119 -16.55 1.18 -5.47
N VAL A 120 -15.47 0.46 -5.18
CA VAL A 120 -14.70 0.65 -3.94
C VAL A 120 -14.25 2.11 -3.87
N ASP A 121 -14.45 2.73 -2.72
CA ASP A 121 -14.12 4.13 -2.45
C ASP A 121 -13.50 4.27 -1.06
N ASN A 122 -12.86 5.39 -0.77
CA ASN A 122 -12.26 5.70 0.54
C ASN A 122 -11.42 4.54 1.11
N THR A 123 -10.60 3.93 0.25
CA THR A 123 -9.81 2.74 0.59
C THR A 123 -8.33 3.02 0.38
N LEU A 124 -7.51 2.64 1.35
CA LEU A 124 -6.07 2.83 1.34
C LEU A 124 -5.38 1.54 1.76
N LEU A 125 -4.60 0.97 0.84
CA LEU A 125 -3.83 -0.26 1.04
C LEU A 125 -2.34 0.06 1.06
N ASP A 126 -1.56 -0.70 1.81
CA ASP A 126 -0.10 -0.65 1.80
C ASP A 126 0.46 -1.91 1.14
N GLY A 127 1.51 -1.74 0.36
CA GLY A 127 1.97 -2.78 -0.54
C GLY A 127 3.27 -2.45 -1.25
N GLU A 128 3.64 -3.37 -2.13
CA GLU A 128 4.86 -3.29 -2.91
C GLU A 128 4.56 -3.55 -4.38
N LEU A 129 5.14 -2.73 -5.25
CA LEU A 129 5.11 -2.93 -6.69
C LEU A 129 6.38 -3.67 -7.10
N VAL A 130 6.20 -4.88 -7.63
CA VAL A 130 7.28 -5.77 -8.05
C VAL A 130 7.24 -5.97 -9.56
N GLU A 131 8.40 -6.16 -10.15
CA GLU A 131 8.52 -6.68 -11.51
C GLU A 131 8.60 -8.20 -11.44
N ASP A 132 7.65 -8.87 -12.06
CA ASP A 132 7.53 -10.32 -12.07
C ASP A 132 7.77 -10.84 -13.50
N ALA A 133 8.51 -11.95 -13.58
CA ALA A 133 8.76 -12.63 -14.84
C ALA A 133 7.65 -13.66 -15.07
N ASP A 134 7.00 -13.63 -16.23
CA ASP A 134 6.00 -14.66 -16.55
C ASP A 134 6.67 -16.06 -16.57
N PRO A 135 6.07 -17.09 -15.94
CA PRO A 135 6.67 -18.42 -15.78
C PRO A 135 7.07 -19.10 -17.10
N ASP A 136 6.38 -18.75 -18.18
CA ASP A 136 6.58 -19.34 -19.51
C ASP A 136 7.75 -18.72 -20.29
N GLY A 137 8.41 -17.68 -19.75
CA GLY A 137 9.57 -17.01 -20.37
C GLY A 137 9.30 -16.29 -21.69
N LYS A 138 8.04 -16.26 -22.14
CA LYS A 138 7.60 -15.77 -23.47
C LYS A 138 6.92 -14.40 -23.45
N SER A 139 6.60 -13.87 -22.27
CA SER A 139 5.96 -12.55 -22.13
C SER A 139 6.95 -11.52 -21.59
N SER A 140 6.72 -10.26 -21.94
CA SER A 140 7.35 -9.10 -21.32
C SER A 140 7.19 -9.14 -19.79
N GLN A 141 8.16 -8.59 -19.06
CA GLN A 141 8.05 -8.39 -17.62
C GLN A 141 6.73 -7.69 -17.26
N ARG A 142 6.06 -8.17 -16.21
CA ARG A 142 4.79 -7.63 -15.73
C ARG A 142 4.96 -7.02 -14.37
N MET A 143 4.26 -5.93 -14.13
CA MET A 143 4.27 -5.24 -12.86
C MET A 143 3.10 -5.77 -12.03
N ARG A 144 3.37 -6.19 -10.78
CA ARG A 144 2.35 -6.65 -9.84
C ARG A 144 2.39 -5.81 -8.58
N TYR A 145 1.21 -5.40 -8.13
CA TYR A 145 1.05 -4.80 -6.81
C TYR A 145 0.67 -5.88 -5.80
N LEU A 146 1.56 -6.11 -4.83
CA LEU A 146 1.37 -7.04 -3.73
C LEU A 146 0.96 -6.24 -2.48
N ALA A 147 -0.34 -6.23 -2.17
CA ALA A 147 -0.83 -5.61 -0.95
C ALA A 147 -0.54 -6.53 0.25
N TYR A 148 -0.01 -5.96 1.34
CA TYR A 148 0.29 -6.70 2.57
C TYR A 148 -0.41 -6.13 3.82
N ASP A 149 -0.96 -4.92 3.75
CA ASP A 149 -1.78 -4.34 4.83
C ASP A 149 -2.91 -3.48 4.23
N ALA A 150 -4.01 -3.35 4.97
CA ALA A 150 -5.10 -2.44 4.68
C ALA A 150 -5.20 -1.40 5.80
N CYS A 151 -4.93 -0.14 5.48
CA CYS A 151 -4.98 0.94 6.46
C CYS A 151 -6.42 1.44 6.66
N CYS A 152 -7.21 1.48 5.58
CA CYS A 152 -8.60 1.89 5.59
C CYS A 152 -9.37 1.19 4.47
N VAL A 153 -10.56 0.68 4.75
CA VAL A 153 -11.43 0.01 3.76
C VAL A 153 -12.80 0.65 3.80
N CYS A 154 -13.25 1.18 2.66
CA CYS A 154 -14.57 1.83 2.53
C CYS A 154 -14.82 2.92 3.60
N GLY A 155 -13.81 3.69 3.96
CA GLY A 155 -13.87 4.74 4.99
C GLY A 155 -13.75 4.24 6.44
N ALA A 156 -13.71 2.93 6.67
CA ALA A 156 -13.43 2.35 7.98
C ALA A 156 -11.91 2.23 8.18
N CYS A 157 -11.36 3.03 9.09
CA CYS A 157 -9.94 2.95 9.46
C CYS A 157 -9.64 1.66 10.23
N CYS A 158 -8.68 0.88 9.74
CA CYS A 158 -8.30 -0.43 10.26
C CYS A 158 -6.99 -0.40 11.07
N THR A 159 -6.28 0.73 11.11
CA THR A 159 -4.92 0.82 11.70
C THR A 159 -4.83 0.47 13.18
N ALA A 160 -5.93 0.60 13.93
CA ALA A 160 -6.02 0.21 15.34
C ALA A 160 -6.35 -1.28 15.56
N GLN A 161 -6.72 -2.02 14.50
CA GLN A 161 -7.05 -3.44 14.59
C GLN A 161 -5.78 -4.31 14.50
N PRO A 162 -5.79 -5.54 15.03
CA PRO A 162 -4.75 -6.52 14.74
C PRO A 162 -4.68 -6.83 13.24
N LEU A 163 -3.49 -7.17 12.72
CA LEU A 163 -3.27 -7.43 11.28
C LEU A 163 -4.25 -8.46 10.69
N THR A 164 -4.67 -9.46 11.47
CA THR A 164 -5.63 -10.50 11.05
C THR A 164 -7.04 -10.00 10.74
N HIS A 165 -7.38 -8.79 11.19
CA HIS A 165 -8.70 -8.18 11.03
C HIS A 165 -8.69 -6.98 10.07
N ARG A 166 -7.53 -6.66 9.50
CA ARG A 166 -7.36 -5.56 8.54
C ARG A 166 -7.73 -6.00 7.13
#